data_AF-A0A7C5R3J5-F1
#
_entry.id   AF-A0A7C5R3J5-F1
#
_cell.length_a   1.000
_cell.length_b   1.000
_cell.length_c   1.000
_cell.angle_alpha   90.00
_cell.angle_beta   90.00
_cell.angle_gamma   90.00
#
_symmetry.space_group_name_H-M   'P 1'
#
loop_
_entity.id
_entity.type
_entity.pdbx_description
1 polymer ?
#
loop_
_entity_poly.entity_id
_entity_poly.type
_entity_poly.pdbx_seq_one_letter_code
_entity_poly.pdbx_strand_id
1 'polypeptide(L)'
;MKYLTATIFIFFLLTCERRPEVRSIIEVEYRRPDIHPNRYNVAFLIMNGVYNTELTAPFDIFQHTVFRKNIKPMNTFLVANTLQPVTTFEGIRLLPDFNYLTDELPPIDILVVPSAEHHLDTDLEDEAMIAFVKKAARQAQYVTSHCDGAFVLA
;
A
#
# COMPACT_ATOMS: atom_id res chain seq x y z
N MET A 1 46.02 -21.30 -38.96
CA MET A 1 44.60 -20.88 -38.80
C MET A 1 43.83 -21.64 -37.73
N LYS A 2 44.12 -22.93 -37.42
CA LYS A 2 43.44 -23.68 -36.33
C LYS A 2 43.72 -23.18 -34.91
N TYR A 3 44.91 -22.64 -34.64
CA TYR A 3 45.25 -22.12 -33.30
C TYR A 3 44.65 -20.74 -33.03
N LEU A 4 44.44 -19.91 -34.07
CA LEU A 4 43.85 -18.58 -33.92
C LEU A 4 42.35 -18.64 -33.54
N THR A 5 41.63 -19.64 -34.06
CA THR A 5 40.23 -19.90 -33.70
C THR A 5 40.08 -20.45 -32.28
N ALA A 6 41.07 -21.20 -31.77
CA ALA A 6 41.04 -21.73 -30.41
C ALA A 6 41.27 -20.63 -29.35
N THR A 7 42.11 -19.63 -29.64
CA THR A 7 42.39 -18.53 -28.71
C THR A 7 41.20 -17.57 -28.55
N ILE A 8 40.41 -17.36 -29.62
CA ILE A 8 39.21 -16.52 -29.59
C ILE A 8 38.10 -17.16 -28.75
N PHE A 9 37.99 -18.49 -28.75
CA PHE A 9 36.97 -19.22 -27.98
C PHE A 9 37.25 -19.22 -26.47
N ILE A 10 38.53 -19.20 -26.07
CA ILE A 10 38.95 -19.11 -24.66
C ILE A 10 38.68 -17.72 -24.08
N PHE A 11 38.82 -16.65 -24.88
CA PHE A 11 38.51 -15.29 -24.44
C PHE A 11 37.00 -15.06 -24.19
N PHE A 12 36.12 -15.77 -24.92
CA PHE A 12 34.67 -15.68 -24.73
C PHE A 12 34.17 -16.38 -23.46
N LEU A 13 34.92 -17.35 -22.91
CA LEU A 13 34.55 -18.06 -21.69
C LEU A 13 34.99 -17.31 -20.41
N LEU A 14 35.92 -16.35 -20.53
CA LEU A 14 36.43 -15.56 -19.41
C LEU A 14 35.67 -14.24 -19.17
N THR A 15 34.80 -13.81 -20.09
CA THR A 15 34.05 -12.54 -19.98
C THR A 15 32.72 -12.65 -19.24
N CYS A 16 32.40 -13.81 -18.66
CA CYS A 16 31.23 -13.97 -17.80
C CYS A 16 31.56 -13.64 -16.34
N GLU A 17 32.03 -12.43 -16.05
CA GLU A 17 31.95 -11.89 -14.70
C GLU A 17 30.47 -11.53 -14.43
N ARG A 18 29.76 -12.40 -13.70
CA ARG A 18 28.50 -12.00 -13.07
C ARG A 18 28.81 -10.84 -12.14
N ARG A 19 28.46 -9.62 -12.55
CA ARG A 19 28.42 -8.48 -11.62
C ARG A 19 27.49 -8.87 -10.46
N PRO A 20 27.95 -8.83 -9.20
CA PRO A 20 27.05 -9.04 -8.08
C PRO A 20 25.95 -7.98 -8.18
N GLU A 21 24.70 -8.43 -8.17
CA GLU A 21 23.54 -7.55 -8.14
C GLU A 21 23.65 -6.72 -6.85
N VAL A 22 24.05 -5.46 -6.98
CA VAL A 22 24.20 -4.56 -5.84
C VAL A 22 22.81 -4.22 -5.35
N ARG A 23 22.30 -5.03 -4.42
CA ARG A 23 21.04 -4.76 -3.74
C ARG A 23 21.30 -3.65 -2.73
N SER A 24 20.98 -2.42 -3.09
CA SER A 24 21.01 -1.30 -2.13
C SER A 24 19.91 -1.52 -1.10
N ILE A 25 20.29 -1.63 0.16
CA ILE A 25 19.33 -1.69 1.27
C ILE A 25 18.98 -0.24 1.62
N ILE A 26 17.70 0.09 1.53
CA ILE A 26 17.17 1.35 2.05
C ILE A 26 16.61 1.04 3.43
N GLU A 27 17.31 1.47 4.48
CA GLU A 27 16.74 1.49 5.82
C GLU A 27 15.81 2.69 5.94
N VAL A 28 14.53 2.42 6.20
CA VAL A 28 13.53 3.47 6.44
C VAL A 28 13.11 3.37 7.89
N GLU A 29 13.23 4.48 8.62
CA GLU A 29 12.65 4.57 9.96
C GLU A 29 11.13 4.52 9.84
N TYR A 30 10.53 3.48 10.42
CA TYR A 30 9.09 3.35 10.47
C TYR A 30 8.52 4.38 11.45
N ARG A 31 7.65 5.26 10.96
CA ARG A 31 7.00 6.30 11.76
C ARG A 31 5.50 6.04 11.82
N ARG A 32 4.97 5.87 13.02
CA ARG A 32 3.51 5.88 13.22
C ARG A 32 2.96 7.31 13.09
N PRO A 33 1.78 7.48 12.48
CA PRO A 33 1.12 8.77 12.44
C PRO A 33 0.72 9.22 13.86
N ASP A 34 0.78 10.53 14.10
CA ASP A 34 0.31 11.12 15.36
C ASP A 34 -1.23 11.18 15.36
N ILE A 35 -1.85 10.45 16.28
CA ILE A 35 -3.30 10.31 16.38
C ILE A 35 -3.83 11.32 17.40
N HIS A 36 -4.45 12.40 16.92
CA HIS A 36 -5.05 13.39 17.79
C HIS A 36 -6.48 12.97 18.20
N PRO A 37 -6.82 13.00 19.51
CA PRO A 37 -8.06 12.39 20.04
C PRO A 37 -9.37 13.08 19.62
N ASN A 38 -9.33 14.32 19.14
CA ASN A 38 -10.51 15.09 18.75
C ASN A 38 -10.75 15.13 17.22
N ARG A 39 -10.12 14.23 16.48
CA ARG A 39 -10.22 14.12 15.02
C ARG A 39 -10.93 12.81 14.64
N TYR A 40 -11.51 12.77 13.44
CA TYR A 40 -11.94 11.48 12.90
C TYR A 40 -10.71 10.69 12.45
N ASN A 41 -10.69 9.40 12.71
CA ASN A 41 -9.68 8.48 12.20
C ASN A 41 -10.14 7.91 10.86
N VAL A 42 -9.36 8.17 9.81
CA VAL A 42 -9.69 7.77 8.45
C VAL A 42 -8.64 6.80 7.94
N ALA A 43 -9.06 5.54 7.83
CA ALA A 43 -8.21 4.45 7.39
C ALA A 43 -8.39 4.23 5.88
N PHE A 44 -7.30 4.30 5.14
CA PHE A 44 -7.23 3.92 3.73
C PHE A 44 -6.65 2.53 3.59
N LEU A 45 -7.46 1.57 3.14
CA LEU A 45 -6.96 0.25 2.80
C LEU A 45 -6.03 0.38 1.57
N ILE A 46 -4.82 -0.14 1.69
CA ILE A 46 -3.85 -0.24 0.60
C ILE A 46 -3.33 -1.66 0.49
N MET A 47 -3.04 -2.07 -0.74
CA MET A 47 -2.40 -3.32 -1.09
C MET A 47 -1.65 -3.17 -2.41
N ASN A 48 -0.90 -4.20 -2.82
CA ASN A 48 -0.29 -4.17 -4.15
C ASN A 48 -1.38 -4.03 -5.22
N GLY A 49 -1.10 -3.23 -6.24
CA GLY A 49 -2.07 -2.97 -7.30
C GLY A 49 -3.12 -1.92 -6.96
N VAL A 50 -3.11 -1.28 -5.77
CA VAL A 50 -4.03 -0.17 -5.47
C VAL A 50 -3.87 0.96 -6.49
N TYR A 51 -4.97 1.55 -6.98
CA TYR A 51 -4.92 2.63 -7.96
C TYR A 51 -4.55 3.97 -7.31
N ASN A 52 -3.54 4.65 -7.85
CA ASN A 52 -2.98 5.83 -7.21
C ASN A 52 -3.98 6.99 -7.07
N THR A 53 -4.82 7.26 -8.07
CA THR A 53 -5.76 8.40 -8.05
C THR A 53 -6.94 8.14 -7.10
N GLU A 54 -7.40 6.89 -7.02
CA GLU A 54 -8.45 6.47 -6.11
C GLU A 54 -8.01 6.51 -4.64
N LEU A 55 -6.70 6.37 -4.39
CA LEU A 55 -6.11 6.57 -3.08
C LEU A 55 -5.83 8.06 -2.82
N THR A 56 -5.01 8.70 -3.67
CA THR A 56 -4.37 9.98 -3.36
C THR A 56 -5.33 11.17 -3.40
N ALA A 57 -6.32 11.17 -4.29
CA ALA A 57 -7.28 12.27 -4.38
C ALA A 57 -8.14 12.41 -3.10
N PRO A 58 -8.84 11.36 -2.61
CA PRO A 58 -9.55 11.44 -1.33
C PRO A 58 -8.60 11.59 -0.13
N PHE A 59 -7.40 10.99 -0.17
CA PHE A 59 -6.40 11.18 0.88
C PHE A 59 -6.02 12.65 1.04
N ASP A 60 -5.74 13.36 -0.05
CA ASP A 60 -5.43 14.81 -0.05
C ASP A 60 -6.57 15.61 0.60
N ILE A 61 -7.80 15.38 0.17
CA ILE A 61 -8.98 16.09 0.69
C ILE A 61 -9.16 15.83 2.20
N PHE A 62 -9.06 14.58 2.65
CA PHE A 62 -9.25 14.23 4.06
C PHE A 62 -8.11 14.74 4.93
N GLN A 63 -6.86 14.61 4.47
CA GLN A 63 -5.71 15.16 5.17
C GLN A 63 -5.82 16.69 5.31
N HIS A 64 -6.24 17.38 4.24
CA HIS A 64 -6.37 18.83 4.23
C HIS A 64 -7.46 19.39 5.15
N THR A 65 -8.34 18.56 5.71
CA THR A 65 -9.36 19.01 6.69
C THR A 65 -8.74 19.69 7.91
N VAL A 66 -7.49 19.36 8.28
CA VAL A 66 -6.79 19.99 9.41
C VAL A 66 -6.53 21.48 9.23
N PHE A 67 -6.56 21.98 7.99
CA PHE A 67 -6.37 23.38 7.65
C PHE A 67 -7.69 24.15 7.43
N ARG A 68 -8.84 23.47 7.56
CA ARG A 68 -10.15 24.04 7.25
C ARG A 68 -10.91 24.41 8.53
N LYS A 69 -11.50 25.60 8.53
CA LYS A 69 -12.42 26.04 9.59
C LYS A 69 -13.78 25.37 9.40
N ASN A 70 -14.48 25.11 10.50
CA ASN A 70 -15.84 24.53 10.53
C ASN A 70 -15.97 23.12 9.92
N ILE A 71 -14.85 22.41 9.74
CA ILE A 71 -14.81 20.99 9.38
C ILE A 71 -14.13 20.27 10.54
N LYS A 72 -14.67 19.12 10.98
CA LYS A 72 -13.99 18.30 11.98
C LYS A 72 -12.70 17.75 11.34
N PRO A 73 -11.51 18.05 11.90
CA PRO A 73 -10.26 17.58 11.33
C PRO A 73 -10.14 16.05 11.36
N MET A 74 -9.29 15.50 10.52
CA MET A 74 -9.10 14.06 10.35
C MET A 74 -7.64 13.66 10.63
N ASN A 75 -7.45 12.48 11.25
CA ASN A 75 -6.21 11.72 11.24
C ASN A 75 -6.30 10.75 10.06
N THR A 76 -5.56 11.01 8.98
CA THR A 76 -5.58 10.17 7.77
C THR A 76 -4.37 9.26 7.76
N PHE A 77 -4.56 7.96 7.55
CA PHE A 77 -3.47 6.98 7.57
C PHE A 77 -3.74 5.77 6.68
N LEU A 78 -2.66 5.09 6.28
CA LEU A 78 -2.65 3.94 5.40
C LEU A 78 -2.62 2.63 6.20
N VAL A 79 -3.46 1.65 5.84
CA VAL A 79 -3.50 0.33 6.49
C VAL A 79 -3.30 -0.79 5.46
N ALA A 80 -2.48 -1.78 5.79
CA ALA A 80 -2.21 -2.96 4.98
C ALA A 80 -2.05 -4.21 5.86
N ASN A 81 -1.91 -5.40 5.26
CA ASN A 81 -1.54 -6.64 5.99
C ASN A 81 -0.03 -6.74 6.31
N THR A 82 0.73 -5.69 6.00
CA THR A 82 2.19 -5.66 6.08
C THR A 82 2.68 -4.26 6.43
N LEU A 83 3.92 -4.13 6.89
CA LEU A 83 4.64 -2.85 6.96
C LEU A 83 5.68 -2.71 5.83
N GLN A 84 5.80 -3.72 4.97
CA GLN A 84 6.64 -3.63 3.78
C GLN A 84 6.02 -2.67 2.76
N PRO A 85 6.83 -2.05 1.88
CA PRO A 85 6.30 -1.21 0.82
C PRO A 85 5.28 -1.97 -0.03
N VAL A 86 4.14 -1.35 -0.30
CA VAL A 86 3.20 -1.80 -1.34
C VAL A 86 3.44 -0.99 -2.60
N THR A 87 3.21 -1.60 -3.75
CA THR A 87 3.36 -0.96 -5.06
C THR A 87 1.98 -0.73 -5.66
N THR A 88 1.63 0.53 -5.96
CA THR A 88 0.39 0.86 -6.68
C THR A 88 0.41 0.26 -8.08
N PHE A 89 -0.75 0.16 -8.73
CA PHE A 89 -0.84 -0.29 -10.12
C PHE A 89 0.11 0.49 -11.05
N GLU A 90 0.20 1.81 -10.86
CA GLU A 90 1.05 2.71 -11.64
C GLU A 90 2.52 2.74 -11.20
N GLY A 91 2.92 1.94 -10.20
CA GLY A 91 4.31 1.77 -9.78
C GLY A 91 4.81 2.71 -8.66
N ILE A 92 3.92 3.45 -7.98
CA ILE A 92 4.29 4.23 -6.79
C ILE A 92 4.50 3.27 -5.63
N ARG A 93 5.57 3.47 -4.85
CA ARG A 93 5.81 2.70 -3.63
C ARG A 93 5.30 3.47 -2.41
N LEU A 94 4.41 2.85 -1.65
CA LEU A 94 3.79 3.41 -0.46
C LEU A 94 4.21 2.60 0.76
N LEU A 95 4.44 3.28 1.88
CA LEU A 95 4.70 2.64 3.16
C LEU A 95 3.41 2.63 3.99
N PRO A 96 2.91 1.46 4.41
CA PRO A 96 1.78 1.38 5.32
C PRO A 96 2.08 2.03 6.66
N ASP A 97 1.11 2.77 7.22
CA ASP A 97 1.20 3.33 8.56
C ASP A 97 0.87 2.26 9.62
N PHE A 98 -0.02 1.32 9.32
CA PHE A 98 -0.38 0.22 10.24
C PHE A 98 -0.52 -1.11 9.50
N ASN A 99 -0.12 -2.18 10.18
CA ASN A 99 -0.43 -3.55 9.80
C ASN A 99 -1.71 -4.01 10.52
N TYR A 100 -2.82 -4.14 9.79
CA TYR A 100 -4.11 -4.51 10.39
C TYR A 100 -4.19 -5.95 10.94
N LEU A 101 -3.20 -6.80 10.66
CA LEU A 101 -3.11 -8.15 11.22
C LEU A 101 -2.40 -8.19 12.57
N THR A 102 -1.46 -7.27 12.81
CA THR A 102 -0.54 -7.36 13.96
C THR A 102 -0.58 -6.14 14.88
N ASP A 103 -0.95 -4.97 14.36
CA ASP A 103 -0.96 -3.74 15.13
C ASP A 103 -2.29 -3.53 15.86
N GLU A 104 -2.20 -2.83 16.98
CA GLU A 104 -3.35 -2.16 17.56
C GLU A 104 -3.63 -0.88 16.76
N LEU A 105 -4.83 -0.80 16.17
CA LEU A 105 -5.27 0.34 15.37
C LEU A 105 -6.09 1.31 16.22
N PRO A 106 -6.01 2.63 15.97
CA PRO A 106 -6.97 3.56 16.52
C PRO A 106 -8.39 3.21 16.01
N PRO A 107 -9.47 3.54 16.75
CA PRO A 107 -10.84 3.30 16.29
C PRO A 107 -11.05 3.93 14.91
N ILE A 108 -11.56 3.18 13.94
CA ILE A 108 -11.74 3.67 12.57
C ILE A 108 -13.13 4.31 12.48
N ASP A 109 -13.18 5.64 12.32
CA ASP A 109 -14.44 6.37 12.14
C ASP A 109 -14.89 6.35 10.67
N ILE A 110 -13.93 6.38 9.74
CA ILE A 110 -14.16 6.36 8.30
C ILE A 110 -13.25 5.31 7.67
N LEU A 111 -13.83 4.31 7.02
CA LEU A 111 -13.09 3.34 6.22
C LEU A 111 -13.17 3.71 4.73
N VAL A 112 -12.02 3.81 4.08
CA VAL A 112 -11.91 4.06 2.65
C VAL A 112 -11.30 2.85 1.96
N VAL A 113 -12.00 2.32 0.96
CA VAL A 113 -11.57 1.19 0.13
C VAL A 113 -11.40 1.65 -1.32
N PRO A 114 -10.20 2.11 -1.73
CA PRO A 114 -9.89 2.33 -3.14
C PRO A 114 -9.97 1.02 -3.94
N SER A 115 -9.99 1.09 -5.27
CA SER A 115 -9.77 -0.09 -6.10
C SER A 115 -8.32 -0.56 -6.07
N ALA A 116 -8.14 -1.85 -6.27
CA ALA A 116 -6.88 -2.47 -6.61
C ALA A 116 -7.06 -3.38 -7.83
N GLU A 117 -5.94 -3.69 -8.50
CA GLU A 117 -5.86 -4.51 -9.71
C GLU A 117 -6.69 -5.79 -9.67
N HIS A 118 -6.84 -6.41 -8.50
CA HIS A 118 -7.48 -7.72 -8.32
C HIS A 118 -8.78 -7.68 -7.50
N HIS A 119 -9.37 -6.50 -7.28
CA HIS A 119 -10.65 -6.34 -6.54
C HIS A 119 -11.87 -6.97 -7.22
N LEU A 120 -11.75 -7.43 -8.46
CA LEU A 120 -12.79 -8.19 -9.17
C LEU A 120 -12.52 -9.69 -9.21
N ASP A 121 -11.38 -10.15 -8.70
CA ASP A 121 -10.97 -11.56 -8.72
C ASP A 121 -10.32 -12.02 -7.40
N THR A 122 -9.02 -12.25 -7.40
CA THR A 122 -8.25 -12.94 -6.38
C THR A 122 -8.24 -12.23 -5.03
N ASP A 123 -8.38 -10.89 -4.98
CA ASP A 123 -8.45 -10.19 -3.70
C ASP A 123 -9.74 -10.53 -2.93
N LEU A 124 -10.82 -10.93 -3.61
CA LEU A 124 -12.07 -11.34 -2.95
C LEU A 124 -11.94 -12.68 -2.21
N GLU A 125 -10.87 -13.43 -2.48
CA GLU A 125 -10.51 -14.67 -1.79
C GLU A 125 -9.61 -14.42 -0.55
N ASP A 126 -9.10 -13.20 -0.35
CA ASP A 126 -8.31 -12.85 0.83
C ASP A 126 -9.20 -12.74 2.09
N GLU A 127 -9.37 -13.86 2.77
CA GLU A 127 -10.16 -13.95 4.01
C GLU A 127 -9.69 -12.98 5.09
N ALA A 128 -8.40 -12.67 5.17
CA ALA A 128 -7.84 -11.81 6.21
C ALA A 128 -8.18 -10.33 5.94
N MET A 129 -8.08 -9.90 4.69
CA MET A 129 -8.51 -8.58 4.24
C MET A 129 -10.03 -8.42 4.39
N ILE A 130 -10.83 -9.39 3.95
CA ILE A 130 -12.29 -9.36 4.11
C ILE A 130 -12.70 -9.32 5.59
N ALA A 131 -12.03 -10.10 6.46
CA ALA A 131 -12.29 -10.08 7.90
C ALA A 131 -11.97 -8.72 8.53
N PHE A 132 -10.85 -8.10 8.13
CA PHE A 132 -10.49 -6.75 8.56
C PHE A 132 -11.55 -5.73 8.12
N VAL A 133 -11.92 -5.71 6.83
CA VAL A 133 -12.91 -4.79 6.27
C VAL A 133 -14.26 -4.94 7.00
N LYS A 134 -14.74 -6.17 7.21
CA LYS A 134 -15.98 -6.43 7.95
C LYS A 134 -15.92 -5.92 9.39
N LYS A 135 -14.80 -6.11 10.08
CA LYS A 135 -14.60 -5.62 11.46
C LYS A 135 -14.60 -4.10 11.51
N ALA A 136 -13.83 -3.45 10.65
CA ALA A 136 -13.72 -1.99 10.57
C ALA A 136 -15.06 -1.36 10.18
N ALA A 137 -15.75 -1.90 9.17
CA ALA A 137 -17.03 -1.39 8.68
C ALA A 137 -18.14 -1.44 9.73
N ARG A 138 -18.13 -2.42 10.65
CA ARG A 138 -19.11 -2.50 11.76
C ARG A 138 -18.96 -1.38 12.80
N GLN A 139 -17.76 -0.82 12.91
CA GLN A 139 -17.43 0.21 13.90
C GLN A 139 -17.42 1.61 13.28
N ALA A 140 -17.13 1.70 11.98
CA ALA A 140 -17.06 2.96 11.26
C ALA A 140 -18.41 3.66 11.18
N GLN A 141 -18.37 4.99 11.30
CA GLN A 141 -19.51 5.85 11.05
C GLN A 141 -19.80 5.96 9.54
N TYR A 142 -18.74 5.91 8.73
CA TYR A 142 -18.83 5.95 7.27
C TYR A 142 -17.92 4.90 6.65
N VAL A 143 -18.43 4.23 5.62
CA VAL A 143 -17.65 3.33 4.76
C VAL A 143 -17.81 3.82 3.33
N THR A 144 -16.70 4.04 2.65
CA THR A 144 -16.68 4.55 1.28
C THR A 144 -15.77 3.67 0.42
N SER A 145 -16.18 3.41 -0.81
CA SER A 145 -15.34 2.78 -1.81
C SER A 145 -15.19 3.64 -3.06
N HIS A 146 -14.17 3.33 -3.84
CA HIS A 146 -13.95 3.88 -5.18
C HIS A 146 -13.93 2.73 -6.18
N CYS A 147 -14.58 2.92 -7.33
CA CYS A 147 -14.71 1.94 -8.42
C CYS A 147 -14.91 0.49 -7.92
N ASP A 148 -13.98 -0.41 -8.20
CA ASP A 148 -14.04 -1.84 -7.89
C ASP A 148 -13.81 -2.15 -6.41
N GLY A 149 -13.33 -1.19 -5.62
CA GLY A 149 -13.33 -1.29 -4.15
C GLY A 149 -14.72 -1.56 -3.55
N ALA A 150 -15.80 -1.30 -4.29
CA ALA A 150 -17.16 -1.66 -3.86
C ALA A 150 -17.38 -3.18 -3.75
N PHE A 151 -16.68 -4.00 -4.53
CA PHE A 151 -16.86 -5.46 -4.50
C PHE A 151 -16.27 -6.10 -3.24
N VAL A 152 -15.25 -5.49 -2.66
CA VAL A 152 -14.71 -5.86 -1.34
C VAL A 152 -15.73 -5.61 -0.22
N LEU A 153 -16.67 -4.69 -0.42
CA LEU A 153 -17.73 -4.35 0.54
C LEU A 153 -19.02 -5.18 0.38
N ALA A 154 -19.15 -5.95 -0.71
CA ALA A 154 -20.39 -6.61 -1.11
C ALA A 154 -20.72 -7.90 -0.34
#